data_AF-A0A7J7FNZ4-F1
#
_entry.id   AF-A0A7J7FNZ4-F1
#
_cell.length_a   1.000
_cell.length_b   1.000
_cell.length_c   1.000
_cell.angle_alpha   90.00
_cell.angle_beta   90.00
_cell.angle_gamma   90.00
#
_symmetry.space_group_name_H-M   'P 1'
#
loop_
_entity.id
_entity.type
_entity.pdbx_description
1 polymer ?
#
loop_
_entity_poly.entity_id
_entity_poly.type
_entity_poly.pdbx_seq_one_letter_code
_entity_poly.pdbx_strand_id
1 'polypeptide(L)'
;MFNNQFQCDDLITCPLESQDMKQLHPMQFDHKKELRKLKTSVLINFLDMLDFLIRSPGNTEGEEKLEDLKLLFVPVHPFINEYRPYQHHILVNLLLDSPKRDITRSHVNGLTLQLYEL
;
A
#
# COMPACT_ATOMS: atom_id res chain seq x y z
N MET A 1 8.07 16.63 22.30
CA MET A 1 8.10 18.06 21.92
C MET A 1 7.70 18.17 20.46
N PHE A 2 6.68 18.96 20.14
CA PHE A 2 6.26 19.27 18.77
C PHE A 2 7.16 20.38 18.20
N ASN A 3 8.37 20.03 17.75
CA ASN A 3 9.21 20.90 16.90
C ASN A 3 10.41 20.15 16.29
N ASN A 4 10.34 18.82 16.15
CA ASN A 4 11.38 18.11 15.41
C ASN A 4 11.17 18.42 13.93
N GLN A 5 12.18 18.98 13.28
CA GLN A 5 12.22 19.07 11.82
C GLN A 5 12.23 17.63 11.29
N PHE A 6 11.08 17.14 10.84
CA PHE A 6 10.99 15.88 10.14
C PHE A 6 11.65 16.08 8.78
N GLN A 7 12.89 15.62 8.67
CA GLN A 7 13.62 15.64 7.42
C GLN A 7 13.08 14.50 6.56
N CYS A 8 12.20 14.83 5.63
CA CYS A 8 11.54 13.90 4.71
C CYS A 8 12.44 13.65 3.48
N ASP A 9 13.75 13.50 3.69
CA ASP A 9 14.73 13.30 2.62
C ASP A 9 15.09 11.82 2.42
N ASP A 10 14.67 10.95 3.34
CA ASP A 10 14.75 9.52 3.13
C ASP A 10 13.69 9.15 2.09
N LEU A 11 14.13 8.69 0.91
CA LEU A 11 13.27 7.96 -0.01
C LEU A 11 12.66 6.77 0.76
N ILE A 12 11.45 6.94 1.31
CA ILE A 12 10.71 5.92 2.09
C ILE A 12 10.46 4.64 1.27
N THR A 13 10.64 4.76 -0.04
CA THR A 13 10.59 3.71 -1.06
C THR A 13 11.97 3.58 -1.70
N CYS A 14 12.70 2.52 -1.39
CA CYS A 14 13.83 2.09 -2.21
C CYS A 14 13.32 1.87 -3.65
N PRO A 15 13.85 2.59 -4.66
CA PRO A 15 13.52 2.32 -6.05
C PRO A 15 13.89 0.87 -6.39
N LEU A 16 13.12 0.23 -7.25
CA LEU A 16 13.36 -1.16 -7.68
C LEU A 16 14.78 -1.36 -8.26
N GLU A 17 15.45 -0.27 -8.67
CA GLU A 17 16.84 -0.22 -9.15
C GLU A 17 17.88 -0.54 -8.06
N SER A 18 17.57 -0.37 -6.77
CA SER A 18 18.48 -0.67 -5.66
C SER A 18 18.43 -2.15 -5.22
N GLN A 19 17.58 -2.96 -5.85
CA GLN A 19 17.47 -4.40 -5.63
C GLN A 19 17.71 -5.03 -6.99
N ASP A 20 18.89 -5.63 -7.26
CA ASP A 20 19.30 -6.27 -8.53
C ASP A 20 18.23 -7.20 -9.16
N MET A 21 17.16 -6.63 -9.70
CA MET A 21 15.98 -7.32 -10.19
C MET A 21 15.67 -6.83 -11.60
N LYS A 22 15.50 -7.78 -12.50
CA LYS A 22 15.16 -7.49 -13.90
C LYS A 22 13.82 -6.76 -13.94
N GLN A 23 13.87 -5.49 -14.31
CA GLN A 23 12.73 -4.63 -14.51
C GLN A 23 11.80 -5.25 -15.57
N LEU A 24 10.64 -5.78 -15.14
CA LEU A 24 9.66 -6.43 -16.01
C LEU A 24 8.73 -5.44 -16.74
N HIS A 25 8.85 -4.13 -16.48
CA HIS A 25 7.94 -3.10 -17.01
C HIS A 25 8.67 -1.84 -17.51
N PRO A 26 8.20 -1.19 -18.59
CA PRO A 26 8.82 0.01 -19.15
C PRO A 26 8.79 1.20 -18.19
N MET A 27 9.73 2.14 -18.28
CA MET A 27 9.93 3.31 -17.39
C MET A 27 8.71 4.23 -17.17
N GLN A 28 7.70 4.19 -18.05
CA GLN A 28 6.44 4.92 -17.88
C GLN A 28 5.29 3.94 -17.98
N PHE A 29 4.67 3.64 -16.84
CA PHE A 29 3.56 2.70 -16.80
C PHE A 29 2.52 3.14 -15.77
N ASP A 30 1.28 2.71 -16.01
CA ASP A 30 0.17 2.99 -15.09
C ASP A 30 0.24 2.00 -13.92
N HIS A 31 0.76 2.46 -12.78
CA HIS A 31 0.92 1.69 -11.55
C HIS A 31 -0.38 1.00 -11.12
N LYS A 32 -1.56 1.60 -11.40
CA LYS A 32 -2.85 1.00 -11.06
C LYS A 32 -3.18 -0.18 -11.96
N LYS A 33 -2.83 -0.10 -13.24
CA LYS A 33 -3.00 -1.20 -14.18
C LYS A 33 -2.04 -2.34 -13.89
N GLU A 34 -0.78 -2.05 -13.58
CA GLU A 34 0.19 -3.10 -13.23
C GLU A 34 -0.14 -3.79 -11.91
N LEU A 35 -0.55 -3.05 -10.87
CA LEU A 35 -1.04 -3.68 -9.64
C LEU A 35 -2.26 -4.57 -9.89
N ARG A 36 -3.16 -4.18 -10.80
CA ARG A 36 -4.31 -4.99 -11.19
C ARG A 36 -3.90 -6.25 -11.93
N LYS A 37 -2.94 -6.16 -12.86
CA LYS A 37 -2.39 -7.33 -13.57
C LYS A 37 -1.69 -8.28 -12.59
N LEU A 38 -0.89 -7.75 -11.68
CA LEU A 38 -0.18 -8.52 -10.68
C LEU A 38 -1.15 -9.28 -9.77
N LYS A 39 -2.23 -8.63 -9.33
CA LYS A 39 -3.31 -9.28 -8.57
C LYS A 39 -3.91 -10.46 -9.33
N THR A 40 -4.22 -10.26 -10.61
CA THR A 40 -4.77 -11.33 -11.46
C THR A 40 -3.75 -12.45 -11.68
N SER A 41 -2.46 -12.12 -11.87
CA SER A 41 -1.37 -13.08 -12.04
C SER A 41 -1.17 -13.95 -10.79
N VAL A 42 -1.18 -13.34 -9.60
CA VAL A 42 -1.09 -14.06 -8.31
C VAL A 42 -2.27 -15.02 -8.13
N LEU A 43 -3.49 -14.55 -8.45
CA LEU A 43 -4.69 -15.38 -8.33
C LEU A 43 -4.65 -16.60 -9.28
N ILE A 44 -4.28 -16.38 -10.54
CA ILE A 44 -4.22 -17.46 -11.53
C ILE A 44 -3.15 -18.49 -11.13
N ASN A 45 -1.95 -18.04 -10.76
CA ASN A 45 -0.87 -18.94 -10.33
C ASN A 45 -1.27 -19.76 -9.09
N PHE A 46 -1.97 -19.14 -8.13
CA PHE A 46 -2.50 -19.86 -6.98
C PHE A 46 -3.53 -20.94 -7.37
N LEU A 47 -4.43 -20.65 -8.30
CA LEU A 47 -5.41 -21.62 -8.79
C LEU A 47 -4.75 -22.76 -9.58
N ASP A 48 -3.75 -22.45 -10.40
CA ASP A 48 -2.97 -23.46 -11.13
C ASP A 48 -2.22 -24.38 -10.16
N MET A 49 -1.64 -23.82 -9.10
CA MET A 49 -0.99 -24.60 -8.04
C MET A 49 -1.99 -25.52 -7.32
N LEU A 50 -3.22 -25.06 -7.06
CA LEU A 50 -4.27 -25.89 -6.48
C LEU A 50 -4.69 -27.04 -7.42
N ASP A 51 -4.90 -26.77 -8.71
CA ASP A 51 -5.21 -27.81 -9.70
C ASP A 51 -4.08 -28.84 -9.79
N PHE A 52 -2.83 -28.38 -9.72
CA PHE A 52 -1.66 -29.23 -9.70
C PHE A 52 -1.62 -30.17 -8.48
N LEU A 53 -1.85 -29.62 -7.27
CA LEU A 53 -1.88 -30.41 -6.03
C LEU A 53 -3.00 -31.46 -6.03
N ILE A 54 -4.12 -31.19 -6.69
CA ILE A 54 -5.24 -32.14 -6.83
C ILE A 54 -4.88 -33.27 -7.79
N ARG A 55 -4.21 -32.97 -8.92
CA ARG A 55 -3.90 -33.95 -9.96
C ARG A 55 -2.68 -34.82 -9.64
N SER A 56 -1.63 -34.22 -9.08
CA SER A 56 -0.33 -34.87 -8.89
C SER A 56 0.30 -34.47 -7.55
N PRO A 57 -0.21 -34.98 -6.42
CA PRO A 57 0.39 -34.71 -5.12
C PRO A 57 1.79 -35.36 -5.05
N GLY A 58 2.84 -34.54 -4.98
CA GLY A 58 4.23 -34.98 -4.76
C GLY A 58 5.18 -34.90 -5.96
N ASN A 59 4.75 -34.34 -7.09
CA ASN A 59 5.64 -34.04 -8.19
C ASN A 59 6.38 -32.69 -7.96
N THR A 60 7.64 -32.61 -8.38
CA THR A 60 8.54 -31.45 -8.17
C THR A 60 8.08 -30.18 -8.91
N GLU A 61 7.24 -30.31 -9.93
CA GLU A 61 6.60 -29.16 -10.62
C GLU A 61 5.77 -28.28 -9.66
N GLY A 62 5.23 -28.84 -8.58
CA GLY A 62 4.51 -28.06 -7.56
C GLY A 62 5.44 -27.12 -6.79
N GLU A 63 6.70 -27.51 -6.60
CA GLU A 63 7.72 -26.67 -5.96
C GLU A 63 8.14 -25.52 -6.90
N GLU A 64 8.26 -25.79 -8.20
CA GLU A 64 8.52 -24.74 -9.20
C GLU A 64 7.40 -23.70 -9.23
N LYS A 65 6.12 -24.12 -9.14
CA LYS A 65 4.99 -23.18 -9.05
C LYS A 65 4.94 -22.39 -7.76
N LEU A 66 5.38 -22.99 -6.66
CA LEU A 66 5.53 -22.25 -5.41
C LEU A 66 6.61 -21.16 -5.52
N GLU A 67 7.74 -21.44 -6.20
CA GLU A 67 8.78 -20.44 -6.45
C GLU A 67 8.31 -19.32 -7.39
N ASP A 68 7.58 -19.66 -8.46
CA ASP A 68 6.95 -18.68 -9.35
C ASP A 68 6.00 -17.75 -8.56
N LEU A 69 5.20 -18.30 -7.65
CA LEU A 69 4.29 -17.53 -6.82
C LEU A 69 5.04 -16.60 -5.87
N LYS A 70 6.13 -17.06 -5.24
CA LYS A 70 6.99 -16.21 -4.39
C LYS A 70 7.58 -15.05 -5.19
N LEU A 71 8.02 -15.30 -6.42
CA LEU A 71 8.58 -14.26 -7.29
C LEU A 71 7.53 -13.18 -7.63
N LEU A 72 6.27 -13.56 -7.82
CA LEU A 72 5.18 -12.60 -8.05
C LEU A 72 4.92 -11.67 -6.86
N PHE A 73 5.24 -12.06 -5.63
CA PHE A 73 5.05 -11.21 -4.45
C PHE A 73 6.13 -10.14 -4.28
N VAL A 74 7.32 -10.34 -4.84
CA VAL A 74 8.42 -9.37 -4.74
C VAL A 74 8.03 -7.98 -5.27
N PRO A 75 7.45 -7.84 -6.48
CA PRO A 75 7.01 -6.53 -6.98
C PRO A 75 5.80 -5.95 -6.23
N VAL A 76 4.99 -6.75 -5.52
CA VAL A 76 3.78 -6.26 -4.82
C VAL A 76 4.13 -5.23 -3.74
N HIS A 77 5.20 -5.47 -2.98
CA HIS A 77 5.55 -4.64 -1.83
C HIS A 77 5.93 -3.19 -2.23
N PRO A 78 6.85 -2.97 -3.19
CA PRO A 78 7.12 -1.63 -3.72
C PRO A 78 5.87 -0.91 -4.24
N PHE A 79 5.00 -1.62 -4.99
CA PHE A 79 3.77 -1.04 -5.49
C PHE A 79 2.85 -0.53 -4.38
N ILE A 80 2.64 -1.31 -3.32
CA ILE A 80 1.81 -0.87 -2.18
C ILE A 80 2.43 0.35 -1.50
N ASN A 81 3.75 0.37 -1.35
CA ASN A 81 4.44 1.46 -0.66
C ASN A 81 4.28 2.79 -1.41
N GLU A 82 4.27 2.77 -2.74
CA GLU A 82 4.01 3.95 -3.58
C GLU A 82 2.62 4.57 -3.36
N TYR A 83 1.62 3.76 -2.99
CA TYR A 83 0.26 4.25 -2.70
C TYR A 83 0.09 4.84 -1.29
N ARG A 84 1.06 4.67 -0.38
CA ARG A 84 0.93 5.17 1.00
C ARG A 84 0.68 6.67 1.12
N PRO A 85 1.38 7.57 0.40
CA PRO A 85 1.15 9.00 0.50
C PRO A 85 -0.29 9.38 0.17
N TYR A 86 -0.83 8.81 -0.91
CA TYR A 86 -2.21 9.04 -1.31
C TYR A 86 -3.22 8.56 -0.25
N GLN A 87 -2.98 7.39 0.36
CA GLN A 87 -3.81 6.88 1.46
C GLN A 87 -3.76 7.79 2.69
N HIS A 88 -2.59 8.31 3.05
CA HIS A 88 -2.44 9.28 4.13
C HIS A 88 -3.25 10.55 3.85
N HIS A 89 -3.21 11.07 2.63
CA HIS A 89 -4.02 12.23 2.26
C HIS A 89 -5.53 11.96 2.34
N ILE A 90 -6.00 10.80 1.85
CA ILE A 90 -7.41 10.41 1.98
C ILE A 90 -7.80 10.30 3.45
N LEU A 91 -6.99 9.61 4.25
CA LEU A 91 -7.25 9.41 5.67
C LEU A 91 -7.32 10.75 6.41
N VAL A 92 -6.38 11.67 6.14
CA VAL A 92 -6.41 13.02 6.71
C VAL A 92 -7.69 13.72 6.31
N ASN A 93 -8.07 13.75 5.04
CA ASN A 93 -9.31 14.39 4.60
C ASN A 93 -10.56 13.79 5.26
N LEU A 94 -10.62 12.46 5.40
CA LEU A 94 -11.71 11.77 6.10
C LEU A 94 -11.75 12.11 7.60
N LEU A 95 -10.60 12.15 8.26
CA LEU A 95 -10.48 12.52 9.67
C LEU A 95 -10.85 13.98 9.89
N LEU A 96 -10.45 14.83 8.96
CA LEU A 96 -10.90 16.19 8.89
C LEU A 96 -12.44 16.14 8.78
N ASP A 97 -13.05 15.56 7.77
CA ASP A 97 -14.51 15.62 7.61
C ASP A 97 -15.30 14.76 8.63
N SER A 98 -14.63 14.26 9.68
CA SER A 98 -15.25 13.48 10.74
C SER A 98 -16.01 14.36 11.76
N PRO A 99 -17.15 13.86 12.29
CA PRO A 99 -17.94 14.56 13.31
C PRO A 99 -17.16 14.88 14.59
N LYS A 100 -16.09 14.14 14.86
CA LYS A 100 -15.21 14.36 16.02
C LYS A 100 -14.52 15.71 15.96
N ARG A 101 -14.17 16.21 14.77
CA ARG A 101 -13.69 17.60 14.63
C ARG A 101 -14.78 18.61 14.96
N ASP A 102 -16.01 18.37 14.54
CA ASP A 102 -17.11 19.31 14.75
C ASP A 102 -17.48 19.43 16.22
N ILE A 103 -17.38 18.33 16.98
CA ILE A 103 -17.54 18.34 18.44
C ILE A 103 -16.41 19.15 19.11
N THR A 104 -15.16 18.95 18.71
CA THR A 104 -14.04 19.74 19.26
C THR A 104 -14.18 21.23 18.89
N ARG A 105 -14.60 21.55 17.66
CA ARG A 105 -14.87 22.93 17.22
C ARG A 105 -16.00 23.58 18.00
N SER A 106 -17.12 22.87 18.19
CA SER A 106 -18.26 23.41 18.94
C SER A 106 -17.90 23.60 20.42
N HIS A 107 -17.11 22.70 21.01
CA HIS A 107 -16.64 22.83 22.38
C HIS A 107 -15.69 24.03 22.56
N VAL A 108 -14.72 24.20 21.65
CA VAL A 108 -13.81 25.37 21.66
C VAL A 108 -14.60 26.67 21.46
N ASN A 109 -15.51 26.73 20.49
CA ASN A 109 -16.34 27.90 20.27
C ASN A 109 -17.22 28.25 21.49
N GLY A 110 -17.77 27.23 22.16
CA GLY A 110 -18.52 27.41 23.41
C GLY A 110 -17.69 28.02 24.54
N LEU A 111 -16.45 27.55 24.73
CA LEU A 111 -15.53 28.11 25.72
C LEU A 111 -15.11 29.55 25.36
N THR A 112 -14.95 29.84 24.07
CA THR A 112 -14.57 31.18 23.61
C THR A 112 -15.71 32.18 23.88
N LEU A 113 -16.96 31.80 23.62
CA LEU A 113 -18.12 32.64 23.92
C LEU A 113 -18.27 32.90 25.42
N GLN A 114 -18.03 31.89 26.27
CA GLN A 114 -18.06 32.06 27.73
C GLN A 114 -16.97 33.02 28.26
N LEU A 115 -15.83 33.14 27.57
CA LEU A 115 -14.79 34.10 27.91
C LEU A 115 -15.09 35.54 27.46
N TYR A 116 -15.97 35.71 26.45
CA TYR A 116 -16.40 37.03 25.96
C TYR A 116 -17.65 37.57 26.67
N GLU A 117 -18.37 36.73 27.42
CA GLU A 117 -19.53 37.14 28.26
C GLU A 117 -19.15 37.49 29.72
N LEU A 118 -17.85 37.53 30.05
CA LEU A 118 -17.28 38.03 31.32
C LEU A 118 -16.58 39.38 31.09
#